data_AF-A0A966KI48-F1
#
_entry.id   AF-A0A966KI48-F1
#
_cell.length_a   1.000
_cell.length_b   1.000
_cell.length_c   1.000
_cell.angle_alpha   90.00
_cell.angle_beta   90.00
_cell.angle_gamma   90.00
#
_symmetry.space_group_name_H-M   'P 1'
#
loop_
_entity.id
_entity.type
_entity.pdbx_description
1 polymer ?
#
loop_
_entity_poly.entity_id
_entity_poly.type
_entity_poly.pdbx_seq_one_letter_code
_entity_poly.pdbx_strand_id
1 'polypeptide(L)'
;MKNQPVSSSLSRRTFIQGAAVTSAVAGFPAITHSKSPNGKLAIGLIGVGGRGRGHVAGCRNEQVVALCDVNKKNLDGAARFP
;
A
#
# COMPACT_ATOMS: atom_id res chain seq x y z
N MET A 1 15.00 -58.48 -16.97
CA MET A 1 14.13 -57.51 -17.66
C MET A 1 13.99 -56.29 -16.76
N LYS A 2 14.56 -55.14 -17.12
CA LYS A 2 14.57 -53.94 -16.27
C LYS A 2 13.38 -53.05 -16.67
N ASN A 3 12.36 -52.95 -15.82
CA ASN A 3 11.26 -51.98 -15.99
C ASN A 3 11.77 -50.58 -15.61
N GLN A 4 11.88 -49.69 -16.59
CA GLN A 4 12.12 -48.27 -16.33
C GLN A 4 10.76 -47.55 -16.15
N PRO A 5 10.60 -46.68 -15.14
CA PRO A 5 9.38 -45.92 -14.97
C PRO A 5 9.23 -44.93 -16.12
N VAL A 6 8.08 -45.00 -16.81
CA VAL A 6 7.75 -44.10 -17.91
C VAL A 6 7.69 -42.68 -17.36
N SER A 7 8.58 -41.80 -17.81
CA SER A 7 8.52 -40.38 -17.49
C SER A 7 7.15 -39.84 -17.88
N SER A 8 6.36 -39.41 -16.90
CA SER A 8 5.06 -38.79 -17.15
C SER A 8 5.29 -37.44 -17.82
N SER A 9 5.19 -37.42 -19.15
CA SER A 9 5.24 -36.20 -19.95
C SER A 9 4.25 -35.17 -19.41
N LEU A 10 4.74 -33.98 -19.06
CA LEU A 10 3.90 -32.87 -18.64
C LEU A 10 3.01 -32.46 -19.83
N SER A 11 1.75 -32.88 -19.82
CA SER A 11 0.84 -32.54 -20.92
C SER A 11 0.43 -31.07 -20.84
N ARG A 12 0.27 -30.41 -22.00
CA ARG A 12 -0.28 -29.05 -22.09
C ARG A 12 -1.57 -28.88 -21.27
N ARG A 13 -2.43 -29.91 -21.25
CA ARG A 13 -3.68 -29.90 -20.49
C ARG A 13 -3.43 -29.88 -18.98
N THR A 14 -2.51 -30.71 -18.49
CA THR A 14 -2.13 -30.75 -17.07
C THR A 14 -1.48 -29.44 -16.63
N PHE A 15 -0.65 -28.85 -17.47
CA PHE A 15 -0.04 -27.54 -17.21
C PHE A 15 -1.09 -26.41 -17.15
N ILE A 16 -2.00 -26.32 -18.12
CA ILE A 16 -3.05 -25.30 -18.14
C ILE A 16 -3.99 -25.46 -16.94
N GLN A 17 -4.38 -26.70 -16.60
CA GLN A 17 -5.19 -26.98 -15.42
C GLN A 17 -4.48 -26.55 -14.13
N GLY A 18 -3.19 -26.86 -13.98
CA GLY A 18 -2.40 -26.42 -12.83
C GLY A 18 -2.26 -24.90 -12.75
N ALA A 19 -1.96 -24.23 -13.87
CA ALA A 19 -1.81 -22.78 -13.93
C ALA A 19 -3.11 -22.03 -13.62
N ALA A 20 -4.25 -22.51 -14.10
CA ALA A 20 -5.56 -21.91 -13.84
C ALA A 20 -5.98 -22.03 -12.36
N VAL A 21 -5.61 -23.13 -11.68
CA VAL A 21 -5.84 -23.27 -10.23
C VAL A 21 -4.95 -22.31 -9.44
N THR A 22 -3.69 -22.16 -9.83
CA THR A 22 -2.76 -21.25 -9.14
C THR A 22 -3.12 -19.78 -9.33
N SER A 23 -3.64 -19.38 -10.50
CA SER A 23 -4.05 -17.97 -10.73
C SER A 23 -5.27 -17.56 -9.90
N ALA A 24 -6.18 -18.49 -9.60
CA ALA A 24 -7.33 -18.22 -8.72
C ALA A 24 -6.91 -17.99 -7.26
N VAL A 25 -5.81 -18.59 -6.80
CA VAL A 25 -5.25 -18.40 -5.46
C VAL A 25 -4.27 -17.22 -5.39
N ALA A 26 -3.57 -16.94 -6.49
CA ALA A 26 -2.71 -15.77 -6.65
C ALA A 26 -3.52 -14.50 -7.00
N GLY A 27 -4.69 -14.33 -6.36
CA GLY A 27 -5.52 -13.13 -6.41
C GLY A 27 -4.81 -11.93 -5.79
N PHE A 28 -3.74 -11.48 -6.42
CA PHE A 28 -3.09 -10.21 -6.15
C PHE A 28 -3.62 -9.23 -7.20
N PRO A 29 -4.45 -8.24 -6.82
CA PRO A 29 -4.46 -7.58 -5.53
C PRO A 29 -5.83 -7.68 -4.80
N ALA A 30 -6.43 -8.86 -4.72
CA ALA A 30 -7.61 -9.05 -3.85
C ALA A 30 -7.28 -8.96 -2.35
N ILE A 31 -5.98 -9.02 -2.00
CA ILE A 31 -5.44 -8.93 -0.63
C ILE A 31 -4.94 -7.52 -0.28
N THR A 32 -4.92 -6.57 -1.23
CA THR A 32 -4.57 -5.19 -0.90
C THR A 32 -5.86 -4.45 -0.55
N HIS A 33 -6.06 -4.18 0.74
CA HIS A 33 -7.07 -3.22 1.16
C HIS A 33 -6.62 -1.82 0.73
N SER A 34 -7.10 -1.34 -0.41
CA SER A 34 -7.05 0.09 -0.72
C SER A 34 -8.30 0.75 -0.15
N LYS A 35 -8.12 1.87 0.56
CA LYS A 35 -9.24 2.80 0.73
C LYS A 35 -9.66 3.28 -0.66
N SER A 36 -10.94 3.66 -0.79
CA SER A 36 -11.46 4.27 -2.01
C SER A 36 -10.45 5.26 -2.58
N PRO A 37 -10.01 5.10 -3.84
CA PRO A 37 -9.08 6.04 -4.48
C PRO A 37 -9.62 7.47 -4.55
N ASN A 38 -10.93 7.62 -4.36
CA ASN A 38 -11.63 8.90 -4.37
C ASN A 38 -11.70 9.56 -2.97
N GLY A 39 -11.19 8.90 -1.92
CA GLY A 39 -11.15 9.44 -0.56
C GLY A 39 -9.88 10.27 -0.29
N LYS A 40 -9.94 11.14 0.72
CA LYS A 40 -8.76 11.88 1.20
C LYS A 40 -7.74 10.95 1.86
N LEU A 41 -6.47 11.25 1.68
CA LEU A 41 -5.35 10.60 2.37
C LEU A 41 -5.31 11.04 3.84
N ALA A 42 -5.08 10.08 4.74
CA ALA A 42 -4.79 10.35 6.14
C ALA A 42 -3.29 10.60 6.30
N ILE A 43 -2.89 11.82 6.67
CA ILE A 43 -1.49 12.27 6.69
C ILE A 43 -1.07 12.66 8.12
N GLY A 44 0.06 12.16 8.57
CA GLY A 44 0.75 12.61 9.78
C GLY A 44 2.02 13.38 9.41
N LEU A 45 2.29 14.49 10.09
CA LEU A 45 3.50 15.29 9.88
C LEU A 45 4.33 15.41 11.16
N ILE A 46 5.66 15.20 11.04
CA ILE A 46 6.64 15.33 12.13
C ILE A 46 7.65 16.41 11.72
N GLY A 47 7.89 17.39 12.59
CA GLY A 47 8.72 18.56 12.31
C GLY A 47 8.00 19.55 11.39
N VAL A 48 7.11 20.35 11.97
CA VAL A 48 6.17 21.23 11.24
C VAL A 48 6.57 22.70 11.30
N GLY A 49 7.70 23.02 11.93
CA GLY A 49 8.38 24.32 11.83
C GLY A 49 9.13 24.54 10.50
N GLY A 50 9.63 25.76 10.28
CA GLY A 50 10.51 26.08 9.14
C GLY A 50 9.93 25.66 7.78
N ARG A 51 10.67 24.81 7.04
CA ARG A 51 10.22 24.24 5.76
C ARG A 51 9.00 23.32 5.90
N GLY A 52 8.84 22.67 7.06
CA GLY A 52 7.70 21.79 7.36
C GLY A 52 6.35 22.51 7.24
N ARG A 53 6.30 23.83 7.48
CA ARG A 53 5.10 24.65 7.26
C ARG A 53 4.60 24.59 5.81
N GLY A 54 5.51 24.52 4.84
CA GLY A 54 5.15 24.36 3.44
C GLY A 54 4.49 23.02 3.15
N HIS A 55 4.94 21.95 3.81
CA HIS A 55 4.32 20.62 3.70
C HIS A 55 2.93 20.60 4.35
N VAL A 56 2.77 21.18 5.55
CA VAL A 56 1.45 21.35 6.20
C VAL A 56 0.49 22.10 5.27
N ALA A 57 0.93 23.22 4.68
CA ALA A 57 0.10 24.00 3.76
C ALA A 57 -0.22 23.25 2.45
N GLY A 58 0.69 22.40 1.96
CA GLY A 58 0.49 21.56 0.79
C GLY A 58 -0.54 20.45 1.01
N CYS A 59 -0.62 19.94 2.24
CA CYS A 59 -1.57 18.90 2.63
C CYS A 59 -2.94 19.43 3.06
N ARG A 60 -3.23 20.73 2.94
CA ARG A 60 -4.50 21.36 3.41
C ARG A 60 -5.79 20.76 2.84
N ASN A 61 -5.70 20.08 1.70
CA ASN A 61 -6.87 19.46 1.06
C ASN A 61 -7.05 17.99 1.48
N GLU A 62 -6.09 17.42 2.20
CA GLU A 62 -6.11 16.05 2.70
C GLU A 62 -6.57 15.98 4.16
N GLN A 63 -6.66 14.78 4.72
CA GLN A 63 -7.02 14.58 6.12
C GLN A 63 -5.76 14.53 6.98
N VAL A 64 -5.38 15.66 7.59
CA VAL A 64 -4.26 15.68 8.54
C VAL A 64 -4.70 15.07 9.87
N VAL A 65 -4.16 13.89 10.21
CA VAL A 65 -4.57 13.12 11.40
C VAL A 65 -3.63 13.28 12.59
N ALA A 66 -2.40 13.78 12.35
CA ALA A 66 -1.43 13.99 13.41
C ALA A 66 -0.42 15.09 13.04
N LEU A 67 -0.04 15.88 14.04
CA LEU A 67 1.04 16.86 13.96
C LEU A 67 1.98 16.65 15.15
N CYS A 68 3.28 16.70 14.90
CA CYS A 68 4.30 16.56 15.93
C CYS A 68 5.42 17.59 15.71
N ASP A 69 5.81 18.30 16.75
CA ASP A 69 7.01 19.13 16.79
C ASP A 69 7.53 19.19 18.23
N VAL A 70 8.85 19.23 18.39
CA VAL A 70 9.48 19.43 19.71
C VAL A 70 9.27 20.86 20.21
N ASN A 71 9.11 21.82 19.29
CA ASN A 71 8.86 23.21 19.62
C ASN A 71 7.35 23.50 19.60
N LYS A 72 6.80 23.80 20.78
CA LYS A 72 5.39 24.09 20.96
C LYS A 72 4.86 25.22 20.05
N LYS A 73 5.65 26.27 19.79
CA LYS A 73 5.23 27.36 18.89
C LYS A 73 5.07 26.90 17.44
N ASN A 74 5.89 25.95 17.00
CA ASN A 74 5.76 25.37 15.66
C ASN A 74 4.53 24.48 15.57
N LEU A 75 4.31 23.64 16.59
CA LEU A 75 3.14 22.78 16.68
C LEU A 75 1.84 23.60 16.71
N ASP A 76 1.76 24.59 17.60
CA ASP A 76 0.59 25.48 17.73
C ASP A 76 0.36 26.28 16.43
N GLY A 77 1.42 26.63 15.70
CA GLY A 77 1.31 27.28 14.39
C GLY A 77 0.78 26.34 13.30
N ALA A 78 1.18 25.07 13.32
CA ALA A 78 0.70 24.05 12.39
C ALA A 78 -0.75 23.62 12.70
N ALA A 79 -1.14 23.58 13.96
CA ALA A 79 -2.49 23.23 14.40
C ALA A 79 -3.57 24.28 14.01
N ARG A 80 -3.15 25.47 13.58
CA ARG A 80 -4.06 26.50 13.03
C ARG A 80 -4.49 26.20 11.59
N PHE A 81 -3.82 25.27 10.92
CA PHE A 81 -4.26 24.83 9.60
C PHE A 81 -5.48 23.91 9.76
N PRO A 82 -6.53 24.10 8.93
CA PRO A 82 -7.78 23.36 9.02
C PRO A 82 -7.61 21.87 8.68
#